data_AF-A0A954U0E1-F1
#
_entry.id   AF-A0A954U0E1-F1
#
_cell.length_a   1.000
_cell.length_b   1.000
_cell.length_c   1.000
_cell.angle_alpha   90.00
_cell.angle_beta   90.00
_cell.angle_gamma   90.00
#
_symmetry.space_group_name_H-M   'P 1'
#
loop_
_entity.id
_entity.type
_entity.pdbx_description
1 polymer ?
#
loop_
_entity_poly.entity_id
_entity_poly.type
_entity_poly.pdbx_seq_one_letter_code
_entity_poly.pdbx_strand_id
1 'polypeptide(L)'
;MLADTALTNTGQRAKIALPTSIHYNYSSFVNNRQRAGYKHNMREFAKRIWNAAARSVRFGALKRGQLARRNSINDMRWFQRVEPAWLLASCLLVSNPVAARTLVVNRMAAAANDQNAGTPEEPLKTIQRAAELALPGDTVLVHAGVYRERVAPARGGRAGRPIIYRAAAGERVIIKGSEVWTPTWVQPDTTKRVYSAQMDDTLFLRCRIHPYRTLLAKTPGRDALTLGQLFVNGRTLTEVSQVDRLEEIAGTWRVSADGRTISIHLPDDLARPEDGQFELTVRERIFAPHQRGLGHIHVIGFVMEHCANQFPDQFWRSKTPQAG
;
A
#
# COMPACT_ATOMS: atom_id res chain seq x y z
N MET A 1 -27.74 -52.34 -31.69
CA MET A 1 -27.12 -51.85 -32.94
C MET A 1 -26.19 -50.71 -32.51
N LEU A 2 -24.92 -51.04 -32.23
CA LEU A 2 -23.78 -50.90 -33.16
C LEU A 2 -23.48 -49.41 -33.43
N ALA A 3 -22.28 -48.85 -33.21
CA ALA A 3 -21.01 -49.37 -32.75
C ALA A 3 -20.08 -48.18 -32.37
N ASP A 4 -19.06 -48.48 -31.58
CA ASP A 4 -17.89 -47.66 -31.29
C ASP A 4 -17.17 -47.09 -32.51
N THR A 5 -16.48 -45.96 -32.33
CA THR A 5 -15.13 -45.82 -32.89
C THR A 5 -14.27 -44.88 -32.03
N ALA A 6 -13.41 -45.50 -31.23
CA ALA A 6 -12.22 -44.88 -30.67
C ALA A 6 -11.13 -44.79 -31.74
N LEU A 7 -10.36 -43.68 -31.76
CA LEU A 7 -9.04 -43.64 -32.35
C LEU A 7 -8.05 -43.10 -31.30
N THR A 8 -7.20 -44.01 -30.85
CA THR A 8 -5.97 -43.81 -30.11
C THR A 8 -4.81 -43.47 -31.06
N ASN A 9 -3.66 -43.13 -30.45
CA ASN A 9 -2.33 -42.85 -31.02
C ASN A 9 -2.11 -41.42 -31.55
N THR A 10 -1.01 -40.71 -31.27
CA THR A 10 0.36 -41.13 -30.91
C THR A 10 1.07 -39.94 -30.26
N GLY A 11 2.02 -40.22 -29.36
CA GLY A 11 2.85 -39.18 -28.74
C GLY A 11 3.74 -38.43 -29.73
N GLN A 12 3.78 -37.12 -29.60
CA GLN A 12 4.90 -36.29 -30.04
C GLN A 12 5.02 -35.06 -29.13
N ARG A 13 6.07 -35.06 -28.30
CA ARG A 13 6.51 -33.87 -27.56
C ARG A 13 7.04 -32.85 -28.57
N ALA A 14 6.25 -31.82 -28.89
CA ALA A 14 6.75 -30.64 -29.57
C ALA A 14 7.46 -29.74 -28.53
N LYS A 15 8.80 -29.79 -28.49
CA LYS A 15 9.63 -28.75 -27.89
C LYS A 15 9.53 -27.51 -28.78
N ILE A 16 8.76 -26.50 -28.37
CA ILE A 16 8.82 -25.18 -28.97
C ILE A 16 9.92 -24.41 -28.24
N ALA A 17 11.06 -24.24 -28.93
CA ALA A 17 12.14 -23.37 -28.50
C ALA A 17 11.68 -21.91 -28.58
N LEU A 18 11.73 -21.18 -27.46
CA LEU A 18 11.56 -19.74 -27.45
C LEU A 18 12.87 -19.08 -27.93
N PRO A 19 12.85 -18.16 -28.90
CA PRO A 19 14.04 -17.46 -29.32
C PRO A 19 14.56 -16.57 -28.20
N THR A 20 15.85 -16.75 -27.89
CA THR A 20 16.68 -15.90 -27.07
C THR A 20 16.83 -14.51 -27.68
N SER A 21 16.66 -13.48 -26.83
CA SER A 21 17.14 -12.09 -26.98
C SER A 21 16.78 -11.33 -28.27
N ILE A 22 15.86 -10.37 -28.15
CA ILE A 22 15.74 -9.26 -29.10
C ILE A 22 16.68 -8.14 -28.63
N HIS A 23 17.77 -7.94 -29.37
CA HIS A 23 18.64 -6.77 -29.24
C HIS A 23 17.99 -5.58 -29.96
N TYR A 24 17.73 -4.48 -29.25
CA TYR A 24 17.50 -3.18 -29.88
C TYR A 24 18.80 -2.37 -29.89
N ASN A 25 19.34 -2.19 -31.08
CA ASN A 25 20.46 -1.30 -31.36
C ASN A 25 19.88 0.10 -31.66
N TYR A 26 20.25 1.11 -30.88
CA TYR A 26 19.99 2.52 -31.20
C TYR A 26 21.32 3.27 -31.13
N SER A 27 21.96 3.41 -32.29
CA SER A 27 23.01 4.40 -32.51
C SER A 27 22.46 5.60 -33.28
N SER A 28 22.98 6.77 -32.91
CA SER A 28 22.93 8.09 -33.57
C SER A 28 21.70 8.97 -33.29
N PHE A 29 21.91 10.03 -32.50
CA PHE A 29 21.72 11.44 -32.86
C PHE A 29 22.03 12.29 -31.61
N VAL A 30 23.28 12.78 -31.49
CA VAL A 30 23.66 13.76 -30.45
C VAL A 30 23.91 15.10 -31.14
N ASN A 31 23.00 16.04 -30.90
CA ASN A 31 23.08 17.40 -31.39
C ASN A 31 24.02 18.25 -30.51
N ASN A 32 24.91 19.02 -31.12
CA ASN A 32 26.06 19.69 -30.49
C ASN A 32 25.71 20.90 -29.58
N ARG A 33 24.44 21.08 -29.17
CA ARG A 33 23.98 22.18 -28.30
C ARG A 33 23.91 21.84 -26.80
N GLN A 34 24.08 20.58 -26.39
CA GLN A 34 23.96 20.20 -24.96
C GLN A 34 25.24 20.33 -24.12
N ARG A 35 26.42 20.57 -24.73
CA ARG A 35 27.68 20.70 -23.98
C ARG A 35 27.82 22.01 -23.18
N ALA A 36 27.13 23.08 -23.56
CA ALA A 36 27.22 24.37 -22.89
C ALA A 36 26.36 24.44 -21.60
N GLY A 37 25.15 23.87 -21.64
CA GLY A 37 24.25 23.79 -20.47
C GLY A 37 24.80 22.90 -19.35
N TYR A 38 25.55 21.85 -19.71
CA TYR A 38 26.16 20.92 -18.75
C TYR A 38 27.25 21.59 -17.88
N LYS A 39 28.06 22.50 -18.46
CA LYS A 39 29.09 23.25 -17.72
C LYS A 39 28.49 24.31 -16.78
N HIS A 40 27.35 24.89 -17.13
CA HIS A 40 26.66 25.87 -16.28
C HIS A 40 26.02 25.18 -15.06
N ASN A 41 25.36 24.03 -15.26
CA ASN A 41 24.74 23.27 -14.17
C ASN A 41 25.76 22.69 -13.18
N MET A 42 26.94 22.28 -13.64
CA MET A 42 28.06 21.85 -12.80
C MET A 42 28.57 22.95 -11.86
N ARG A 43 28.63 24.20 -12.33
CA ARG A 43 29.08 25.35 -11.52
C ARG A 43 28.07 25.71 -10.44
N GLU A 44 26.78 25.68 -10.76
CA GLU A 44 25.72 25.93 -9.78
C GLU A 44 25.59 24.78 -8.77
N PHE A 45 25.81 23.54 -9.19
CA PHE A 45 25.87 22.39 -8.29
C PHE A 45 27.06 22.48 -7.31
N ALA A 46 28.25 22.85 -7.80
CA ALA A 46 29.44 23.06 -6.97
C ALA A 46 29.26 24.22 -5.96
N LYS A 47 28.62 25.32 -6.37
CA LYS A 47 28.26 26.43 -5.45
C LYS A 47 27.31 25.99 -4.34
N ARG A 48 26.33 25.13 -4.63
CA ARG A 48 25.37 24.62 -3.63
C ARG A 48 26.05 23.71 -2.61
N ILE A 49 26.98 22.86 -3.04
CA ILE A 49 27.80 22.03 -2.14
C ILE A 49 28.69 22.90 -1.26
N TRP A 50 29.38 23.89 -1.85
CA TRP A 50 30.22 24.83 -1.09
C TRP A 50 29.43 25.59 -0.03
N ASN A 51 28.25 26.11 -0.38
CA ASN A 51 27.40 26.84 0.56
C ASN A 51 26.81 25.94 1.66
N ALA A 52 26.61 24.64 1.39
CA ALA A 52 26.21 23.66 2.41
C ALA A 52 27.36 23.29 3.36
N ALA A 53 28.59 23.17 2.84
CA ALA A 53 29.80 22.95 3.63
C ALA A 53 30.16 24.18 4.49
N ALA A 54 30.01 25.40 3.96
CA ALA A 54 30.25 26.64 4.71
C ALA A 54 29.25 26.88 5.85
N ARG A 55 28.03 26.32 5.76
CA ARG A 55 27.02 26.39 6.82
C ARG A 55 27.22 25.38 7.95
N SER A 56 27.95 24.30 7.69
CA SER A 56 28.21 23.23 8.68
C SER A 56 29.46 23.50 9.54
N VAL A 57 30.30 24.45 9.15
CA VAL A 57 31.50 24.83 9.92
C VAL A 57 31.24 26.15 10.67
N ARG A 58 30.73 26.08 11.91
CA ARG A 58 30.85 27.19 12.87
C ARG A 58 32.30 27.21 13.37
N PHE A 59 33.10 28.16 12.89
CA PHE A 59 34.42 28.41 13.47
C PHE A 59 34.27 29.11 14.83
N GLY A 60 34.93 28.52 15.84
CA GLY A 60 35.27 29.22 17.07
C GLY A 60 36.13 30.45 16.79
N ALA A 61 35.87 31.48 17.58
CA ALA A 61 36.50 32.78 17.69
C ALA A 61 37.91 32.95 17.06
N LEU A 62 38.05 33.92 16.15
CA LEU A 62 39.19 34.84 16.12
C LEU A 62 38.89 36.12 15.32
N LYS A 63 38.91 37.23 16.07
CA LYS A 63 39.03 38.65 15.71
C LYS A 63 38.29 39.19 14.47
N ARG A 64 37.19 39.90 14.77
CA ARG A 64 36.64 41.00 13.97
C ARG A 64 37.66 42.14 13.90
N GLY A 65 38.19 42.42 12.71
CA GLY A 65 39.02 43.59 12.44
C GLY A 65 39.98 43.32 11.30
N GLN A 66 39.80 44.03 10.18
CA GLN A 66 40.51 43.91 8.90
C GLN A 66 40.01 42.80 7.96
N LEU A 67 39.02 43.13 7.12
CA LEU A 67 39.17 43.08 5.65
C LEU A 67 37.88 43.58 4.97
N ALA A 68 37.54 44.84 5.20
CA ALA A 68 36.72 45.59 4.24
C ALA A 68 37.69 46.25 3.25
N ARG A 69 37.97 45.57 2.13
CA ARG A 69 38.45 46.10 0.83
C ARG A 69 39.20 45.01 0.06
N ARG A 70 38.54 44.42 -0.94
CA ARG A 70 39.02 44.22 -2.32
C ARG A 70 38.13 43.19 -3.03
N ASN A 71 37.14 43.69 -3.76
CA ASN A 71 36.57 43.00 -4.90
C ASN A 71 37.53 43.19 -6.08
N SER A 72 38.33 42.17 -6.41
CA SER A 72 38.96 42.05 -7.73
C SER A 72 39.25 40.58 -8.01
N ILE A 73 38.70 40.09 -9.11
CA ILE A 73 38.71 38.69 -9.55
C ILE A 73 40.05 38.25 -10.19
N ASN A 74 41.09 39.09 -10.20
CA ASN A 74 42.27 38.87 -11.06
C ASN A 74 43.55 38.32 -10.40
N ASP A 75 43.60 38.03 -9.10
CA ASP A 75 44.78 37.41 -8.49
C ASP A 75 44.59 35.92 -8.23
N MET A 76 44.67 35.14 -9.32
CA MET A 76 44.52 33.68 -9.33
C MET A 76 45.88 32.96 -9.49
N ARG A 77 46.96 33.52 -8.93
CA ARG A 77 48.31 32.91 -8.97
C ARG A 77 48.65 31.99 -7.79
N TRP A 78 47.71 31.71 -6.90
CA TRP A 78 47.94 30.81 -5.75
C TRP A 78 47.60 29.33 -6.01
N PHE A 79 47.12 28.97 -7.21
CA PHE A 79 46.59 27.62 -7.52
C PHE A 79 47.62 26.59 -8.04
N GLN A 80 48.92 26.84 -7.95
CA GLN A 80 49.96 25.94 -8.50
C GLN A 80 50.71 25.05 -7.48
N ARG A 81 50.27 24.99 -6.22
CA ARG A 81 50.85 24.05 -5.23
C ARG A 81 49.80 23.38 -4.35
N VAL A 82 48.92 22.62 -4.97
CA VAL A 82 48.08 21.65 -4.24
C VAL A 82 48.40 20.28 -4.83
N GLU A 83 49.13 19.47 -4.06
CA GLU A 83 49.55 18.14 -4.52
C GLU A 83 48.31 17.27 -4.86
N PRO A 84 48.32 16.51 -5.96
CA PRO A 84 47.15 15.81 -6.49
C PRO A 84 46.63 14.66 -5.60
N ALA A 85 47.25 14.41 -4.45
CA ALA A 85 46.87 13.36 -3.50
C ALA A 85 45.47 13.55 -2.89
N TRP A 86 44.97 14.79 -2.78
CA TRP A 86 43.68 15.07 -2.13
C TRP A 86 42.44 14.88 -3.03
N LEU A 87 42.64 14.82 -4.36
CA LEU A 87 41.56 14.58 -5.32
C LEU A 87 41.27 13.09 -5.53
N LEU A 88 42.22 12.20 -5.21
CA LEU A 88 41.98 10.75 -5.22
C LEU A 88 41.31 10.26 -3.93
N ALA A 89 41.57 10.91 -2.79
CA ALA A 89 40.94 10.58 -1.50
C ALA A 89 39.46 10.98 -1.41
N SER A 90 38.98 11.91 -2.25
CA SER A 90 37.58 12.36 -2.30
C SER A 90 36.69 11.55 -3.27
N CYS A 91 37.28 10.67 -4.09
CA CYS A 91 36.57 9.77 -5.00
C CYS A 91 36.37 8.35 -4.47
N LEU A 92 36.80 8.05 -3.24
CA LEU A 92 36.31 6.91 -2.48
C LEU A 92 34.96 7.29 -1.85
N LEU A 93 33.97 7.57 -2.71
CA LEU A 93 32.57 7.40 -2.33
C LEU A 93 32.44 5.93 -1.96
N VAL A 94 32.43 5.67 -0.65
CA VAL A 94 32.03 4.39 -0.08
C VAL A 94 30.67 4.07 -0.69
N SER A 95 30.68 3.25 -1.74
CA SER A 95 29.50 2.58 -2.25
C SER A 95 29.16 1.54 -1.21
N ASN A 96 28.66 1.97 -0.05
CA ASN A 96 28.09 1.05 0.92
C ASN A 96 26.96 0.37 0.17
N PRO A 97 27.04 -0.95 -0.12
CA PRO A 97 25.88 -1.66 -0.58
C PRO A 97 24.86 -1.49 0.55
N VAL A 98 23.75 -0.81 0.28
CA VAL A 98 22.64 -0.76 1.23
C VAL A 98 22.20 -2.20 1.39
N ALA A 99 22.64 -2.81 2.50
CA ALA A 99 22.30 -4.17 2.86
C ALA A 99 20.77 -4.26 2.93
N ALA A 100 20.23 -5.43 2.58
CA ALA A 100 18.82 -5.72 2.76
C ALA A 100 18.44 -5.48 4.23
N ARG A 101 17.56 -4.51 4.50
CA ARG A 101 17.13 -4.18 5.86
C ARG A 101 15.88 -4.96 6.21
N THR A 102 15.71 -5.25 7.50
CA THR A 102 14.42 -5.73 8.03
C THR A 102 13.73 -4.58 8.74
N LEU A 103 12.58 -4.16 8.23
CA LEU A 103 11.67 -3.21 8.88
C LEU A 103 10.68 -4.00 9.72
N VAL A 104 10.76 -3.85 11.05
CA VAL A 104 9.89 -4.52 12.01
C VAL A 104 8.63 -3.69 12.24
N VAL A 105 7.48 -4.34 12.12
CA VAL A 105 6.17 -3.79 12.43
C VAL A 105 5.55 -4.62 13.54
N ASN A 106 5.23 -3.99 14.68
CA ASN A 106 4.57 -4.67 15.80
C ASN A 106 3.61 -3.70 16.49
N ARG A 107 2.32 -3.73 16.13
CA ARG A 107 1.34 -2.79 16.70
C ARG A 107 1.05 -3.01 18.19
N MET A 108 1.37 -4.19 18.72
CA MET A 108 1.12 -4.57 20.11
C MET A 108 2.30 -4.20 21.03
N ALA A 109 3.47 -3.91 20.47
CA ALA A 109 4.61 -3.43 21.24
C ALA A 109 4.33 -2.03 21.81
N ALA A 110 4.62 -1.84 23.11
CA ALA A 110 4.37 -0.57 23.79
C ALA A 110 5.13 0.61 23.15
N ALA A 111 6.33 0.35 22.61
CA ALA A 111 7.17 1.35 21.96
C ALA A 111 6.79 1.62 20.48
N ALA A 112 5.78 0.95 19.93
CA ALA A 112 5.48 1.02 18.51
C ALA A 112 4.96 2.40 18.06
N ASN A 113 5.67 2.99 17.10
CA ASN A 113 5.34 4.30 16.54
C ASN A 113 5.80 4.39 15.09
N ASP A 114 5.03 5.04 14.23
CA ASP A 114 5.34 5.24 12.80
C ASP A 114 6.45 6.28 12.54
N GLN A 115 6.90 6.97 13.59
CA GLN A 115 8.11 7.80 13.59
C GLN A 115 9.39 7.00 13.88
N ASN A 116 9.28 5.75 14.33
CA ASN A 116 10.43 4.91 14.65
C ASN A 116 11.21 4.47 13.41
N ALA A 117 12.44 3.99 13.64
CA ALA A 117 13.29 3.47 12.57
C ALA A 117 12.82 2.12 12.00
N GLY A 118 11.95 1.39 12.71
CA GLY A 118 11.51 0.05 12.32
C GLY A 118 12.53 -1.04 12.66
N THR A 119 13.24 -0.89 13.78
CA THR A 119 14.09 -1.96 14.34
C THR A 119 13.27 -2.81 15.31
N PRO A 120 13.79 -3.96 15.79
CA PRO A 120 13.11 -4.74 16.84
C PRO A 120 12.84 -3.93 18.12
N GLU A 121 13.75 -3.04 18.50
CA GLU A 121 13.65 -2.20 19.70
C GLU A 121 12.71 -1.00 19.50
N GLU A 122 12.70 -0.44 18.29
CA GLU A 122 11.85 0.67 17.88
C GLU A 122 10.98 0.26 16.68
N PRO A 123 9.96 -0.60 16.89
CA PRO A 123 9.15 -1.11 15.80
C PRO A 123 8.20 -0.05 15.26
N LEU A 124 7.85 -0.16 13.97
CA LEU A 124 6.77 0.63 13.38
C LEU A 124 5.40 0.13 13.86
N LYS A 125 4.41 1.03 13.88
CA LYS A 125 3.05 0.69 14.34
C LYS A 125 2.18 0.15 13.21
N THR A 126 2.35 0.66 11.99
CA THR A 126 1.53 0.29 10.82
C THR A 126 2.34 -0.39 9.73
N ILE A 127 1.68 -1.26 8.96
CA ILE A 127 2.30 -1.93 7.81
C ILE A 127 2.49 -0.93 6.68
N GLN A 128 1.56 0.01 6.50
CA GLN A 128 1.63 1.08 5.51
C GLN A 128 2.87 1.95 5.70
N ARG A 129 3.22 2.31 6.94
CA ARG A 129 4.43 3.08 7.19
C ARG A 129 5.69 2.33 6.74
N ALA A 130 5.77 1.03 7.03
CA ALA A 130 6.86 0.20 6.53
C ALA A 130 6.86 0.11 4.99
N ALA A 131 5.68 0.04 4.36
CA ALA A 131 5.52 0.01 2.92
C ALA A 131 6.00 1.29 2.21
N GLU A 132 5.95 2.44 2.87
CA GLU A 132 6.51 3.72 2.38
C GLU A 132 8.03 3.77 2.47
N LEU A 133 8.59 3.20 3.55
CA LEU A 133 10.02 3.20 3.85
C LEU A 133 10.80 2.14 3.06
N ALA A 134 10.17 1.00 2.76
CA ALA A 134 10.81 -0.15 2.13
C ALA A 134 11.47 0.18 0.78
N LEU A 135 12.69 -0.32 0.58
CA LEU A 135 13.48 -0.21 -0.65
C LEU A 135 13.72 -1.59 -1.27
N PRO A 136 14.08 -1.70 -2.56
CA PRO A 136 14.37 -2.99 -3.20
C PRO A 136 15.40 -3.83 -2.43
N GLY A 137 14.99 -5.04 -2.03
CA GLY A 137 15.76 -5.97 -1.20
C GLY A 137 15.37 -5.97 0.27
N ASP A 138 14.61 -4.97 0.75
CA ASP A 138 14.17 -4.92 2.15
C ASP A 138 13.08 -5.97 2.44
N THR A 139 13.03 -6.41 3.70
CA THR A 139 11.95 -7.22 4.25
C THR A 139 11.16 -6.40 5.26
N VAL A 140 9.85 -6.34 5.12
CA VAL A 140 8.90 -5.85 6.12
C VAL A 140 8.43 -7.07 6.92
N LEU A 141 8.94 -7.22 8.14
CA LEU A 141 8.59 -8.29 9.08
C LEU A 141 7.48 -7.80 10.00
N VAL A 142 6.30 -8.43 9.93
CA VAL A 142 5.11 -8.01 10.66
C VAL A 142 4.76 -9.02 11.74
N HIS A 143 4.66 -8.57 12.98
CA HIS A 143 4.25 -9.39 14.12
C HIS A 143 2.72 -9.47 14.26
N ALA A 144 2.26 -10.39 15.11
CA ALA A 144 0.88 -10.73 15.34
C ALA A 144 0.01 -9.50 15.63
N GLY A 145 -1.19 -9.52 15.07
CA GLY A 145 -2.16 -8.45 15.31
C GLY A 145 -3.16 -8.26 14.18
N VAL A 146 -4.19 -7.49 14.48
CA VAL A 146 -5.18 -7.00 13.52
C VAL A 146 -4.79 -5.60 13.07
N TYR A 147 -4.48 -5.46 11.79
CA TYR A 147 -4.09 -4.23 11.13
C TYR A 147 -5.25 -3.75 10.26
N ARG A 148 -5.98 -2.74 10.75
CA ARG A 148 -7.12 -2.13 10.05
C ARG A 148 -6.63 -1.00 9.16
N GLU A 149 -6.06 -1.35 8.02
CA GLU A 149 -5.42 -0.40 7.12
C GLU A 149 -5.46 -0.86 5.66
N ARG A 150 -5.20 0.08 4.76
CA ARG A 150 -4.82 -0.24 3.39
C ARG A 150 -3.31 -0.15 3.30
N VAL A 151 -2.67 -1.26 2.98
CA VAL A 151 -1.25 -1.32 2.59
C VAL A 151 -1.15 -1.04 1.09
N ALA A 152 -0.53 0.08 0.77
CA ALA A 152 -0.25 0.53 -0.58
C ALA A 152 1.27 0.70 -0.75
N PRO A 153 1.98 -0.34 -1.22
CA PRO A 153 3.40 -0.25 -1.50
C PRO A 153 3.73 0.98 -2.33
N ALA A 154 4.67 1.80 -1.87
CA ALA A 154 5.08 3.02 -2.56
C ALA A 154 5.96 2.73 -3.79
N ARG A 155 6.54 1.53 -3.86
CA ARG A 155 7.44 1.08 -4.94
C ARG A 155 7.51 -0.45 -4.99
N GLY A 156 7.97 -0.96 -6.13
CA GLY A 156 8.31 -2.37 -6.33
C GLY A 156 9.78 -2.67 -6.02
N GLY A 157 10.12 -3.95 -5.96
CA GLY A 157 11.50 -4.42 -5.90
C GLY A 157 12.19 -4.43 -7.27
N ARG A 158 13.30 -5.16 -7.37
CA ARG A 158 14.03 -5.45 -8.62
C ARG A 158 14.30 -6.95 -8.74
N ALA A 159 14.68 -7.40 -9.93
CA ALA A 159 15.20 -8.77 -10.11
C ALA A 159 16.33 -9.06 -9.11
N GLY A 160 16.25 -10.19 -8.40
CA GLY A 160 17.18 -10.56 -7.32
C GLY A 160 17.07 -9.73 -6.03
N ARG A 161 16.24 -8.68 -5.99
CA ARG A 161 16.04 -7.79 -4.85
C ARG A 161 14.56 -7.43 -4.67
N PRO A 162 13.68 -8.41 -4.41
CA PRO A 162 12.27 -8.14 -4.17
C PRO A 162 12.09 -7.33 -2.88
N ILE A 163 10.94 -6.67 -2.74
CA ILE A 163 10.48 -6.18 -1.42
C ILE A 163 9.60 -7.29 -0.84
N ILE A 164 9.93 -7.77 0.34
CA ILE A 164 9.22 -8.90 0.97
C ILE A 164 8.39 -8.38 2.13
N TYR A 165 7.07 -8.51 2.06
CA TYR A 165 6.18 -8.37 3.20
C TYR A 165 5.92 -9.76 3.77
N ARG A 166 6.20 -9.95 5.06
CA ARG A 166 6.14 -11.28 5.68
C ARG A 166 5.59 -11.19 7.10
N ALA A 167 4.61 -12.03 7.41
CA ALA A 167 4.23 -12.33 8.78
C ALA A 167 5.36 -13.07 9.51
N ALA A 168 5.65 -12.68 10.75
CA ALA A 168 6.61 -13.37 11.60
C ALA A 168 6.25 -14.85 11.76
N ALA A 169 7.27 -15.70 11.90
CA ALA A 169 7.09 -17.15 11.86
C ALA A 169 6.18 -17.62 13.01
N GLY A 170 5.13 -18.38 12.66
CA GLY A 170 4.15 -18.88 13.64
C GLY A 170 3.15 -17.82 14.14
N GLU A 171 3.27 -16.56 13.72
CA GLU A 171 2.40 -15.47 14.16
C GLU A 171 1.23 -15.24 13.21
N ARG A 172 0.04 -14.94 13.76
CA ARG A 172 -1.16 -14.65 12.98
C ARG A 172 -1.29 -13.14 12.75
N VAL A 173 -1.02 -12.72 11.52
CA VAL A 173 -1.16 -11.32 11.08
C VAL A 173 -2.39 -11.17 10.19
N ILE A 174 -3.31 -10.31 10.58
CA ILE A 174 -4.57 -10.09 9.87
C ILE A 174 -4.62 -8.65 9.38
N ILE A 175 -4.82 -8.45 8.08
CA ILE A 175 -5.10 -7.13 7.50
C ILE A 175 -6.61 -7.07 7.20
N LYS A 176 -7.31 -6.15 7.87
CA LYS A 176 -8.77 -5.99 7.76
C LYS A 176 -9.16 -4.74 7.01
N GLY A 177 -10.13 -4.88 6.12
CA GLY A 177 -10.80 -3.75 5.47
C GLY A 177 -11.92 -3.13 6.32
N SER A 178 -12.34 -3.79 7.38
CA SER A 178 -13.40 -3.35 8.29
C SER A 178 -12.91 -2.52 9.48
N GLU A 179 -13.85 -1.81 10.09
CA GLU A 179 -13.71 -1.23 11.43
C GLU A 179 -14.61 -1.93 12.43
N VAL A 180 -14.21 -1.91 13.71
CA VAL A 180 -15.13 -2.24 14.80
C VAL A 180 -16.18 -1.14 14.84
N TRP A 181 -17.44 -1.54 14.88
CA TRP A 181 -18.56 -0.61 14.90
C TRP A 181 -19.33 -0.76 16.20
N THR A 182 -19.38 0.32 16.98
CA THR A 182 -20.04 0.39 18.29
C THR A 182 -21.15 1.44 18.25
N PRO A 183 -22.25 1.19 17.52
CA PRO A 183 -23.33 2.15 17.43
C PRO A 183 -24.21 2.15 18.68
N THR A 184 -25.06 3.16 18.78
CA THR A 184 -26.25 3.12 19.64
C THR A 184 -27.38 2.42 18.89
N TRP A 185 -27.77 1.24 19.35
CA TRP A 185 -28.87 0.46 18.77
C TRP A 185 -30.23 0.98 19.23
N VAL A 186 -31.18 1.04 18.32
CA VAL A 186 -32.59 1.32 18.58
C VAL A 186 -33.41 0.11 18.13
N GLN A 187 -34.29 -0.38 19.00
CA GLN A 187 -35.23 -1.44 18.67
C GLN A 187 -36.61 -0.82 18.38
N PRO A 188 -37.05 -0.74 17.12
CA PRO A 188 -38.31 -0.06 16.79
C PRO A 188 -39.54 -0.82 17.31
N ASP A 189 -39.44 -2.14 17.39
CA ASP A 189 -40.49 -3.05 17.85
C ASP A 189 -39.90 -4.05 18.83
N THR A 190 -40.32 -3.97 20.09
CA THR A 190 -39.81 -4.82 21.19
C THR A 190 -40.23 -6.29 21.05
N THR A 191 -41.20 -6.60 20.18
CA THR A 191 -41.63 -7.97 19.90
C THR A 191 -40.75 -8.66 18.86
N LYS A 192 -39.92 -7.91 18.12
CA LYS A 192 -39.04 -8.41 17.06
C LYS A 192 -37.58 -8.31 17.47
N ARG A 193 -36.72 -9.20 16.97
CA ARG A 193 -35.26 -9.15 17.19
C ARG A 193 -34.54 -8.25 16.17
N VAL A 194 -35.20 -7.14 15.80
CA VAL A 194 -34.72 -6.21 14.77
C VAL A 194 -34.25 -4.91 15.39
N TYR A 195 -33.02 -4.53 15.08
CA TYR A 195 -32.35 -3.35 15.63
C TYR A 195 -31.84 -2.46 14.50
N SER A 196 -31.85 -1.16 14.71
CA SER A 196 -31.36 -0.17 13.75
C SER A 196 -30.36 0.77 14.39
N ALA A 197 -29.40 1.23 13.59
CA ALA A 197 -28.37 2.17 14.01
C ALA A 197 -27.93 3.06 12.84
N GLN A 198 -27.60 4.31 13.15
CA GLN A 198 -26.99 5.23 12.18
C GLN A 198 -25.51 4.89 12.00
N MET A 199 -25.06 4.90 10.74
CA MET A 199 -23.64 4.89 10.41
C MET A 199 -23.08 6.30 10.57
N ASP A 200 -21.86 6.37 11.10
CA ASP A 200 -21.08 7.60 11.11
C ASP A 200 -20.36 7.76 9.77
N ASP A 201 -20.78 8.74 8.96
CA ASP A 201 -20.17 9.04 7.66
C ASP A 201 -18.67 9.38 7.78
N THR A 202 -18.18 9.77 8.97
CA THR A 202 -16.75 10.04 9.19
C THR A 202 -15.87 8.79 9.01
N LEU A 203 -16.44 7.59 9.19
CA LEU A 203 -15.75 6.32 8.95
C LEU A 203 -15.32 6.16 7.49
N PHE A 204 -16.01 6.82 6.56
CA PHE A 204 -15.83 6.64 5.12
C PHE A 204 -15.12 7.80 4.43
N LEU A 205 -14.62 8.82 5.17
CA LEU A 205 -13.99 10.02 4.59
C LEU A 205 -12.79 9.73 3.67
N ARG A 206 -12.11 8.60 3.89
CA ARG A 206 -10.92 8.19 3.11
C ARG A 206 -11.25 7.16 2.04
N CYS A 207 -12.50 6.75 1.91
CA CYS A 207 -12.93 5.80 0.91
C CYS A 207 -13.21 6.53 -0.40
N ARG A 208 -12.81 5.92 -1.52
CA ARG A 208 -13.12 6.49 -2.83
C ARG A 208 -14.60 6.32 -3.16
N ILE A 209 -15.17 5.21 -2.68
CA ILE A 209 -16.58 4.83 -2.86
C ILE A 209 -17.13 4.45 -1.49
N HIS A 210 -18.38 4.83 -1.21
CA HIS A 210 -19.04 4.47 0.04
C HIS A 210 -19.64 3.06 -0.09
N PRO A 211 -19.17 2.04 0.66
CA PRO A 211 -19.57 0.64 0.46
C PRO A 211 -21.08 0.41 0.52
N TYR A 212 -21.76 1.08 1.45
CA TYR A 212 -23.21 0.94 1.67
C TYR A 212 -24.08 1.87 0.81
N ARG A 213 -23.49 2.64 -0.12
CA ARG A 213 -24.21 3.44 -1.13
C ARG A 213 -23.88 3.01 -2.55
N THR A 214 -22.94 2.07 -2.70
CA THR A 214 -22.48 1.56 -3.98
C THR A 214 -23.05 0.17 -4.17
N LEU A 215 -23.79 -0.03 -5.25
CA LEU A 215 -24.39 -1.31 -5.56
C LEU A 215 -23.34 -2.29 -6.12
N LEU A 216 -23.49 -3.57 -5.79
CA LEU A 216 -22.78 -4.65 -6.46
C LEU A 216 -23.13 -4.65 -7.95
N ALA A 217 -22.10 -4.76 -8.79
CA ALA A 217 -22.29 -4.97 -10.23
C ALA A 217 -23.08 -6.27 -10.43
N LYS A 218 -24.22 -6.19 -11.13
CA LYS A 218 -25.16 -7.31 -11.25
C LYS A 218 -25.44 -7.72 -12.69
N THR A 219 -25.73 -8.99 -12.87
CA THR A 219 -26.52 -9.50 -13.99
C THR A 219 -27.97 -9.01 -13.84
N PRO A 220 -28.68 -8.60 -14.91
CA PRO A 220 -30.09 -8.20 -14.83
C PRO A 220 -30.96 -9.22 -14.09
N GLY A 221 -31.92 -8.75 -13.29
CA GLY A 221 -32.90 -9.60 -12.59
C GLY A 221 -32.57 -10.01 -11.15
N ARG A 222 -31.41 -9.64 -10.59
CA ARG A 222 -31.10 -9.83 -9.15
C ARG A 222 -31.38 -8.58 -8.32
N ASP A 223 -31.62 -8.82 -7.02
CA ASP A 223 -31.70 -7.79 -5.99
C ASP A 223 -30.47 -6.86 -6.01
N ALA A 224 -30.69 -5.57 -5.79
CA ALA A 224 -29.63 -4.58 -5.68
C ALA A 224 -29.06 -4.61 -4.27
N LEU A 225 -27.97 -5.37 -4.09
CA LEU A 225 -27.19 -5.43 -2.86
C LEU A 225 -26.01 -4.44 -2.92
N THR A 226 -25.46 -4.08 -1.79
CA THR A 226 -24.36 -3.12 -1.69
C THR A 226 -22.99 -3.80 -1.65
N LEU A 227 -21.91 -3.02 -1.85
CA LEU A 227 -20.54 -3.51 -1.63
C LEU A 227 -20.22 -3.72 -0.14
N GLY A 228 -21.03 -3.15 0.74
CA GLY A 228 -20.86 -3.23 2.18
C GLY A 228 -21.03 -4.65 2.70
N GLN A 229 -20.31 -4.98 3.76
CA GLN A 229 -20.51 -6.23 4.50
C GLN A 229 -20.50 -5.93 5.99
N LEU A 230 -21.39 -6.62 6.71
CA LEU A 230 -21.55 -6.52 8.16
C LEU A 230 -21.17 -7.85 8.80
N PHE A 231 -20.48 -7.81 9.92
CA PHE A 231 -20.02 -8.98 10.65
C PHE A 231 -20.37 -8.86 12.13
N VAL A 232 -20.59 -9.99 12.79
CA VAL A 232 -20.72 -10.09 14.24
C VAL A 232 -19.92 -11.29 14.76
N ASN A 233 -19.04 -11.05 15.73
CA ASN A 233 -18.09 -12.05 16.26
C ASN A 233 -17.29 -12.76 15.15
N GLY A 234 -16.94 -12.02 14.09
CA GLY A 234 -16.22 -12.53 12.91
C GLY A 234 -17.07 -13.29 11.88
N ARG A 235 -18.38 -13.49 12.12
CA ARG A 235 -19.29 -14.12 11.15
C ARG A 235 -19.98 -13.07 10.29
N THR A 236 -20.02 -13.29 8.98
CA THR A 236 -20.72 -12.40 8.03
C THR A 236 -22.23 -12.50 8.20
N LEU A 237 -22.91 -11.36 8.23
CA LEU A 237 -24.36 -11.26 8.15
C LEU A 237 -24.80 -11.15 6.68
N THR A 238 -25.99 -11.67 6.36
CA THR A 238 -26.50 -11.70 4.99
C THR A 238 -27.29 -10.44 4.66
N GLU A 239 -26.90 -9.70 3.61
CA GLU A 239 -27.66 -8.54 3.17
C GLU A 239 -28.98 -8.96 2.48
N VAL A 240 -30.07 -8.29 2.81
CA VAL A 240 -31.39 -8.47 2.19
C VAL A 240 -31.96 -7.13 1.70
N SER A 241 -32.65 -7.15 0.56
CA SER A 241 -33.27 -5.95 -0.03
C SER A 241 -34.62 -5.59 0.60
N GLN A 242 -35.39 -6.61 1.01
CA GLN A 242 -36.77 -6.48 1.50
C GLN A 242 -36.84 -6.44 3.03
N VAL A 243 -37.77 -5.63 3.57
CA VAL A 243 -38.01 -5.52 5.01
C VAL A 243 -38.55 -6.83 5.59
N ASP A 244 -39.49 -7.47 4.92
CA ASP A 244 -40.09 -8.73 5.42
C ASP A 244 -39.02 -9.82 5.64
N ARG A 245 -38.03 -9.89 4.74
CA ARG A 245 -36.91 -10.82 4.84
C ARG A 245 -35.98 -10.50 6.01
N LEU A 246 -35.79 -9.21 6.31
CA LEU A 246 -35.06 -8.79 7.50
C LEU A 246 -35.80 -9.27 8.74
N GLU A 247 -37.11 -9.07 8.82
CA GLU A 247 -37.89 -9.44 10.02
C GLU A 247 -38.04 -10.96 10.22
N GLU A 248 -37.98 -11.74 9.13
CA GLU A 248 -38.16 -13.19 9.17
C GLU A 248 -36.86 -13.97 9.44
N ILE A 249 -35.72 -13.50 8.93
CA ILE A 249 -34.49 -14.32 8.89
C ILE A 249 -33.42 -13.73 9.83
N ALA A 250 -33.13 -14.44 10.92
CA ALA A 250 -32.05 -14.10 11.84
C ALA A 250 -30.68 -14.05 11.14
N GLY A 251 -29.82 -13.13 11.57
CA GLY A 251 -28.50 -12.94 10.99
C GLY A 251 -28.51 -12.26 9.61
N THR A 252 -29.61 -11.60 9.25
CA THR A 252 -29.68 -10.73 8.09
C THR A 252 -29.52 -9.26 8.46
N TRP A 253 -29.19 -8.45 7.47
CA TRP A 253 -29.12 -7.00 7.61
C TRP A 253 -29.55 -6.29 6.33
N ARG A 254 -29.86 -5.01 6.44
CA ARG A 254 -30.11 -4.12 5.30
C ARG A 254 -29.58 -2.73 5.59
N VAL A 255 -29.36 -1.96 4.54
CA VAL A 255 -29.15 -0.52 4.62
C VAL A 255 -30.38 0.23 4.08
N SER A 256 -30.71 1.35 4.69
CA SER A 256 -31.73 2.28 4.18
C SER A 256 -31.34 2.84 2.80
N ALA A 257 -32.33 3.27 2.02
CA ALA A 257 -32.12 3.77 0.66
C ALA A 257 -31.19 4.99 0.58
N ASP A 258 -31.12 5.80 1.64
CA ASP A 258 -30.18 6.93 1.77
C ASP A 258 -28.76 6.50 2.18
N GLY A 259 -28.56 5.22 2.47
CA GLY A 259 -27.27 4.65 2.84
C GLY A 259 -26.75 5.14 4.20
N ARG A 260 -27.64 5.47 5.15
CA ARG A 260 -27.27 6.01 6.47
C ARG A 260 -27.59 5.09 7.63
N THR A 261 -28.68 4.33 7.53
CA THR A 261 -29.16 3.47 8.62
C THR A 261 -28.90 2.01 8.26
N ILE A 262 -28.23 1.28 9.14
CA ILE A 262 -28.17 -0.18 9.08
C ILE A 262 -29.24 -0.73 10.01
N SER A 263 -30.04 -1.68 9.50
CA SER A 263 -30.95 -2.49 10.30
C SER A 263 -30.50 -3.95 10.26
N ILE A 264 -30.51 -4.62 11.41
CA ILE A 264 -30.13 -6.03 11.56
C ILE A 264 -31.29 -6.83 12.15
N HIS A 265 -31.38 -8.09 11.77
CA HIS A 265 -32.04 -9.11 12.58
C HIS A 265 -30.95 -9.83 13.36
N LEU A 266 -30.99 -9.70 14.68
CA LEU A 266 -29.97 -10.27 15.55
C LEU A 266 -29.91 -11.80 15.40
N PRO A 267 -28.72 -12.41 15.20
CA PRO A 267 -28.57 -13.86 15.23
C PRO A 267 -29.17 -14.49 16.50
N ASP A 268 -29.65 -15.73 16.39
CA ASP A 268 -30.33 -16.43 17.49
C ASP A 268 -29.43 -16.69 18.70
N ASP A 269 -28.11 -16.73 18.49
CA ASP A 269 -27.13 -16.99 19.54
C ASP A 269 -26.69 -15.73 20.33
N LEU A 270 -27.26 -14.56 20.02
CA LEU A 270 -27.03 -13.32 20.78
C LEU A 270 -28.32 -12.88 21.47
N ALA A 271 -28.32 -12.62 22.77
CA ALA A 271 -29.53 -12.12 23.44
C ALA A 271 -29.81 -10.66 23.06
N ARG A 272 -28.75 -9.84 23.02
CA ARG A 272 -28.82 -8.41 22.67
C ARG A 272 -27.64 -8.01 21.77
N PRO A 273 -27.73 -6.91 21.01
CA PRO A 273 -26.63 -6.47 20.15
C PRO A 273 -25.32 -6.19 20.91
N GLU A 274 -25.39 -5.69 22.15
CA GLU A 274 -24.20 -5.43 22.98
C GLU A 274 -23.40 -6.69 23.36
N ASP A 275 -24.00 -7.87 23.23
CA ASP A 275 -23.34 -9.14 23.52
C ASP A 275 -22.41 -9.58 22.35
N GLY A 276 -22.46 -8.88 21.20
CA GLY A 276 -21.66 -9.15 20.01
C GLY A 276 -20.69 -8.02 19.64
N GLN A 277 -19.52 -8.38 19.12
CA GLN A 277 -18.63 -7.42 18.47
C GLN A 277 -19.01 -7.28 17.00
N PHE A 278 -19.54 -6.10 16.63
CA PHE A 278 -19.87 -5.78 15.25
C PHE A 278 -18.67 -5.19 14.51
N GLU A 279 -18.53 -5.56 13.24
CA GLU A 279 -17.62 -4.93 12.31
C GLU A 279 -18.34 -4.60 11.01
N LEU A 280 -17.97 -3.50 10.38
CA LEU A 280 -18.49 -3.11 9.07
C LEU A 280 -17.32 -2.84 8.12
N THR A 281 -17.43 -3.24 6.85
CA THR A 281 -16.40 -2.92 5.85
C THR A 281 -16.32 -1.43 5.60
N VAL A 282 -15.11 -0.88 5.60
CA VAL A 282 -14.85 0.52 5.26
C VAL A 282 -14.05 0.60 3.96
N ARG A 283 -13.01 -0.23 3.84
CA ARG A 283 -11.98 -0.11 2.79
C ARG A 283 -12.30 -0.97 1.57
N GLU A 284 -12.17 -0.37 0.40
CA GLU A 284 -12.34 -1.05 -0.90
C GLU A 284 -11.13 -1.93 -1.30
N ARG A 285 -9.97 -1.71 -0.65
CA ARG A 285 -8.69 -2.39 -0.92
C ARG A 285 -7.87 -2.45 0.36
N ILE A 286 -7.20 -3.57 0.60
CA ILE A 286 -6.38 -3.80 1.81
C ILE A 286 -4.89 -4.01 1.53
N PHE A 287 -4.52 -4.63 0.41
CA PHE A 287 -3.15 -4.68 -0.08
C PHE A 287 -3.16 -4.33 -1.57
N ALA A 288 -3.02 -3.04 -1.89
CA ALA A 288 -3.08 -2.57 -3.26
C ALA A 288 -2.34 -1.23 -3.43
N PRO A 289 -1.27 -1.18 -4.26
CA PRO A 289 -0.55 0.06 -4.50
C PRO A 289 -1.43 1.10 -5.20
N HIS A 290 -1.07 2.38 -5.04
CA HIS A 290 -1.69 3.47 -5.79
C HIS A 290 -1.18 3.53 -7.24
N GLN A 291 0.05 3.08 -7.46
CA GLN A 291 0.68 3.03 -8.77
C GLN A 291 0.61 1.63 -9.35
N ARG A 292 0.39 1.56 -10.66
CA ARG A 292 0.40 0.31 -11.43
C ARG A 292 1.83 -0.13 -11.74
N GLY A 293 1.98 -1.40 -12.09
CA GLY A 293 3.24 -1.93 -12.62
C GLY A 293 4.35 -2.11 -11.58
N LEU A 294 4.04 -2.04 -10.28
CA LEU A 294 5.00 -2.37 -9.25
C LEU A 294 5.28 -3.89 -9.29
N GLY A 295 6.50 -4.25 -9.70
CA GLY A 295 6.97 -5.63 -9.78
C GLY A 295 7.79 -6.06 -8.56
N HIS A 296 8.10 -7.35 -8.48
CA HIS A 296 9.00 -7.93 -7.48
C HIS A 296 8.60 -7.63 -6.02
N ILE A 297 7.32 -7.78 -5.71
CA ILE A 297 6.77 -7.69 -4.35
C ILE A 297 6.33 -9.09 -3.93
N HIS A 298 6.80 -9.56 -2.79
CA HIS A 298 6.34 -10.83 -2.20
C HIS A 298 5.49 -10.54 -0.98
N VAL A 299 4.35 -11.22 -0.85
CA VAL A 299 3.43 -11.09 0.29
C VAL A 299 3.18 -12.47 0.86
N ILE A 300 3.60 -12.70 2.10
CA ILE A 300 3.74 -14.05 2.67
C ILE A 300 3.14 -14.10 4.08
N GLY A 301 2.23 -15.06 4.31
CA GLY A 301 1.76 -15.41 5.66
C GLY A 301 0.69 -14.50 6.27
N PHE A 302 0.07 -13.61 5.49
CA PHE A 302 -1.02 -12.74 5.98
C PHE A 302 -2.39 -13.38 5.77
N VAL A 303 -3.29 -13.16 6.71
CA VAL A 303 -4.73 -13.27 6.50
C VAL A 303 -5.26 -11.92 6.05
N MET A 304 -6.03 -11.89 4.98
CA MET A 304 -6.58 -10.67 4.39
C MET A 304 -8.08 -10.82 4.27
N GLU A 305 -8.85 -10.01 5.01
CA GLU A 305 -10.30 -10.20 5.12
C GLU A 305 -11.09 -8.89 5.24
N HIS A 306 -12.41 -9.00 5.07
CA HIS A 306 -13.39 -7.92 5.27
C HIS A 306 -13.16 -6.68 4.39
N CYS A 307 -13.03 -6.88 3.07
CA CYS A 307 -12.77 -5.82 2.11
C CYS A 307 -13.98 -5.61 1.19
N ALA A 308 -14.45 -4.36 1.08
CA ALA A 308 -15.56 -3.97 0.20
C ALA A 308 -15.08 -3.81 -1.25
N ASN A 309 -14.50 -4.87 -1.82
CA ASN A 309 -13.95 -4.81 -3.18
C ASN A 309 -15.07 -4.80 -4.22
N GLN A 310 -14.91 -3.94 -5.23
CA GLN A 310 -15.82 -3.95 -6.37
C GLN A 310 -15.42 -5.07 -7.35
N PHE A 311 -16.41 -5.77 -7.90
CA PHE A 311 -16.19 -6.67 -9.03
C PHE A 311 -15.67 -5.85 -10.23
N PRO A 312 -14.68 -6.34 -11.00
CA PRO A 312 -14.25 -5.64 -12.21
C PRO A 312 -15.44 -5.45 -13.15
N ASP A 313 -15.93 -4.22 -13.28
CA ASP A 313 -16.98 -3.88 -14.23
C ASP A 313 -16.35 -3.40 -15.54
N GLN A 314 -17.09 -3.50 -16.64
CA GLN A 314 -16.65 -3.02 -17.96
C GLN A 314 -15.35 -3.67 -18.49
N PHE A 315 -14.94 -4.83 -17.98
CA PHE A 315 -13.81 -5.60 -18.52
C PHE A 315 -14.01 -5.97 -20.00
N TRP A 316 -15.25 -6.02 -20.47
CA TRP A 316 -15.59 -6.23 -21.88
C TRP A 316 -15.50 -4.97 -22.74
N ARG A 317 -15.27 -3.78 -22.15
CA ARG A 317 -15.18 -2.49 -22.87
C ARG A 317 -13.75 -2.02 -23.12
N SER A 318 -12.74 -2.64 -22.50
CA SER A 318 -11.33 -2.34 -22.80
C SER A 318 -10.49 -3.60 -22.89
N LYS A 319 -9.50 -3.60 -23.79
CA LYS A 319 -8.54 -4.71 -23.94
C LYS A 319 -7.65 -4.92 -22.70
N THR A 320 -7.66 -3.98 -21.75
CA THR A 320 -6.93 -4.03 -20.48
C THR A 320 -7.89 -3.72 -19.31
N PRO A 321 -8.73 -4.68 -18.89
CA PRO A 321 -9.72 -4.52 -17.83
C PRO A 321 -9.19 -4.00 -16.52
N GLN A 322 -7.91 -4.23 -16.27
CA GLN A 322 -7.28 -3.84 -15.02
C GLN A 322 -7.06 -2.34 -14.95
N ALA A 323 -7.19 -1.54 -16.03
CA ALA A 323 -6.78 -0.12 -16.15
C ALA A 323 -7.52 0.91 -15.27
N GLY A 324 -8.54 0.53 -14.48
CA GLY A 324 -9.31 1.40 -13.57
C GLY A 324 -8.74 1.60 -12.17
#